data_AF-A0A940JAR5-F1
#
_entry.id   AF-A0A940JAR5-F1
#
_cell.length_a   1.000
_cell.length_b   1.000
_cell.length_c   1.000
_cell.angle_alpha   90.00
_cell.angle_beta   90.00
_cell.angle_gamma   90.00
#
_symmetry.space_group_name_H-M   'P 1'
#
loop_
_entity.id
_entity.type
_entity.pdbx_description
1 polymer ?
#
loop_
_entity_poly.entity_id
_entity_poly.type
_entity_poly.pdbx_seq_one_letter_code
_entity_poly.pdbx_strand_id
1 'polypeptide(L)'
;ILLIITRIGFFIHVYSTAYMHEEKPDHFARYFSYLNLFVFSMLLLVMGANYVIMFIGWEGVGLCSYLLIGYWFKNTSYNNAAKKAFIMNRIGDVGFLLAIFMMVQKFGSVSFVEVLDKASGLPMGSAVLTAITLLLFLGATGKSAQLPLYTWLPDAMAGPTPVSALIHAATMVTAGIYMIARSNVMYTLAPVSQTVVAIVGLATAIFAATIALKQNDIKKVLAYSTVSQLGYMFIGLGVGAYTGAVFHVMTHAFFKALLFLGAGSVIHAMHHEQDIRNMGGLKKHLPITHITFLIGCLAIAGIPPLSGFFSKDEILAGAFAVNKIYWVIGVIGALMTAWYMFRLYATTFLGKFRGTEEQHHHLHESPFSMTSALIVLAILSAVGGFVGIPELFAPNAHWLEHFLSPIFAKSYQIKEAHHIDHSTEWIIMGVSVVGASIAAILAAVKFSRKPDLEPATGLGKVLENKWYVDELYDRIIVKPVYAIGKFFNQAIEKGLIDWTVNGVGRLVQYGSRQMRWMQSGQVGSYVLLMVLGMLIFFVIQFFIKK
;
A
#
# COMPACT_ATOMS: atom_id res chain seq x y z
N ILE A 1 4.36 18.06 -0.19
CA ILE A 1 4.33 16.74 -0.87
C ILE A 1 5.20 16.71 -2.13
N LEU A 2 5.04 17.63 -3.10
CA LEU A 2 5.91 17.66 -4.30
C LEU A 2 7.42 17.71 -3.98
N LEU A 3 7.82 18.55 -3.02
CA LEU A 3 9.21 18.60 -2.53
C LEU A 3 9.68 17.27 -1.93
N ILE A 4 8.79 16.56 -1.23
CA ILE A 4 9.08 15.26 -0.61
C ILE A 4 9.38 14.24 -1.71
N ILE A 5 8.50 14.13 -2.71
CA ILE A 5 8.63 13.18 -3.82
C ILE A 5 9.93 13.44 -4.60
N THR A 6 10.21 14.69 -4.97
CA THR A 6 11.38 15.04 -5.79
C THR A 6 12.69 14.89 -5.02
N ARG A 7 12.77 15.36 -3.78
CA ARG A 7 14.02 15.31 -2.98
C ARG A 7 14.34 13.91 -2.50
N ILE A 8 13.36 13.20 -1.91
CA ILE A 8 13.58 11.82 -1.46
C ILE A 8 13.75 10.91 -2.68
N GLY A 9 12.96 11.14 -3.75
CA GLY A 9 13.13 10.46 -5.02
C GLY A 9 14.56 10.58 -5.53
N PHE A 10 15.14 11.77 -5.56
CA PHE A 10 16.53 11.99 -5.97
C PHE A 10 17.52 11.15 -5.14
N PHE A 11 17.43 11.17 -3.81
CA PHE A 11 18.32 10.35 -2.96
C PHE A 11 18.14 8.85 -3.17
N ILE A 12 16.91 8.40 -3.44
CA ILE A 12 16.65 7.00 -3.80
C ILE A 12 17.31 6.66 -5.14
N HIS A 13 17.28 7.55 -6.15
CA HIS A 13 17.97 7.30 -7.42
C HIS A 13 19.49 7.16 -7.22
N VAL A 14 20.10 8.07 -6.45
CA VAL A 14 21.53 8.03 -6.13
C VAL A 14 21.89 6.76 -5.36
N TYR A 15 21.06 6.34 -4.42
CA TYR A 15 21.25 5.08 -3.71
C TYR A 15 21.15 3.88 -4.67
N SER A 16 20.18 3.89 -5.58
CA SER A 16 19.94 2.80 -6.52
C SER A 16 21.08 2.56 -7.50
N THR A 17 21.90 3.57 -7.83
CA THR A 17 23.02 3.37 -8.76
C THR A 17 24.07 2.41 -8.20
N ALA A 18 24.31 2.43 -6.89
CA ALA A 18 25.19 1.46 -6.24
C ALA A 18 24.47 0.15 -5.91
N TYR A 19 23.22 0.21 -5.44
CA TYR A 19 22.51 -1.01 -5.06
C TYR A 19 22.25 -1.96 -6.24
N MET A 20 22.04 -1.41 -7.44
CA MET A 20 21.74 -2.20 -8.65
C MET A 20 22.97 -2.36 -9.57
N HIS A 21 24.19 -2.03 -9.12
CA HIS A 21 25.36 -1.95 -10.01
C HIS A 21 25.77 -3.30 -10.64
N GLU A 22 25.44 -4.41 -9.98
CA GLU A 22 25.74 -5.77 -10.44
C GLU A 22 24.70 -6.30 -11.46
N GLU A 23 23.60 -5.58 -11.66
CA GLU A 23 22.58 -5.96 -12.63
C GLU A 23 23.06 -5.74 -14.06
N LYS A 24 22.57 -6.57 -14.98
CA LYS A 24 22.93 -6.45 -16.40
C LYS A 24 22.52 -5.07 -16.96
N PRO A 25 23.27 -4.50 -17.93
CA PRO A 25 23.01 -3.14 -18.42
C PRO A 25 21.58 -2.89 -18.94
N ASP A 26 20.99 -3.87 -19.61
CA ASP A 26 19.61 -3.84 -20.11
C ASP A 26 18.58 -3.81 -18.96
N HIS A 27 18.80 -4.64 -17.94
CA HIS A 27 17.99 -4.70 -16.74
C HIS A 27 18.11 -3.41 -15.90
N PHE A 28 19.33 -2.87 -15.78
CA PHE A 28 19.63 -1.61 -15.11
C PHE A 28 18.91 -0.41 -15.76
N ALA A 29 18.97 -0.28 -17.09
CA ALA A 29 18.27 0.79 -17.82
C ALA A 29 16.74 0.70 -17.65
N ARG A 30 16.19 -0.52 -17.68
CA ARG A 30 14.76 -0.78 -17.45
C ARG A 30 14.34 -0.37 -16.04
N TYR A 31 15.16 -0.68 -15.03
CA TYR A 31 14.91 -0.29 -13.65
C TYR A 31 14.75 1.22 -13.49
N PHE A 32 15.71 2.01 -14.00
CA PHE A 32 15.64 3.48 -13.92
C PHE A 32 14.50 4.06 -14.76
N SER A 33 14.17 3.44 -15.90
CA SER A 33 13.02 3.84 -16.71
C SER A 33 11.71 3.70 -15.92
N TYR A 34 11.53 2.60 -15.21
CA TYR A 34 10.36 2.39 -14.34
C TYR A 34 10.35 3.33 -13.13
N LEU A 35 11.51 3.62 -12.55
CA LEU A 35 11.63 4.53 -11.42
C LEU A 35 11.28 5.98 -11.82
N ASN A 36 11.75 6.42 -13.00
CA ASN A 36 11.38 7.71 -13.58
C ASN A 36 9.88 7.80 -13.90
N LEU A 37 9.32 6.76 -14.52
CA LEU A 37 7.88 6.70 -14.82
C LEU A 37 7.03 6.74 -13.54
N PHE A 38 7.51 6.10 -12.48
CA PHE A 38 6.88 6.12 -11.17
C PHE A 38 6.86 7.55 -10.60
N VAL A 39 8.00 8.25 -10.60
CA VAL A 39 8.08 9.64 -10.12
C VAL A 39 7.21 10.56 -10.97
N PHE A 40 7.24 10.43 -12.29
CA PHE A 40 6.36 11.17 -13.20
C PHE A 40 4.88 10.97 -12.85
N SER A 41 4.44 9.72 -12.68
CA SER A 41 3.05 9.40 -12.34
C SER A 41 2.63 9.98 -10.99
N MET A 42 3.53 9.94 -10.00
CA MET A 42 3.27 10.54 -8.69
C MET A 42 3.22 12.06 -8.76
N LEU A 43 4.07 12.71 -9.57
CA LEU A 43 4.02 14.15 -9.79
C LEU A 43 2.71 14.56 -10.45
N LEU A 44 2.26 13.81 -11.46
CA LEU A 44 0.96 14.03 -12.10
C LEU A 44 -0.19 13.96 -11.08
N LEU A 45 -0.15 12.98 -10.16
CA LEU A 45 -1.15 12.81 -9.10
C LEU A 45 -1.24 14.05 -8.20
N VAL A 46 -0.09 14.57 -7.73
CA VAL A 46 -0.07 15.67 -6.74
C VAL A 46 -0.18 17.06 -7.36
N MET A 47 0.12 17.20 -8.65
CA MET A 47 -0.04 18.45 -9.40
C MET A 47 -1.39 18.53 -10.12
N GLY A 48 -2.18 17.46 -10.12
CA GLY A 48 -3.51 17.46 -10.72
C GLY A 48 -4.39 18.57 -10.15
N ALA A 49 -5.13 19.25 -11.02
CA ALA A 49 -6.08 20.30 -10.65
C ALA A 49 -7.52 19.78 -10.42
N ASN A 50 -7.77 18.50 -10.72
CA ASN A 50 -9.07 17.85 -10.61
C ASN A 50 -8.92 16.35 -10.29
N TYR A 51 -10.03 15.71 -9.89
CA TYR A 51 -10.04 14.30 -9.49
C TYR A 51 -9.69 13.34 -10.64
N VAL A 52 -9.94 13.71 -11.91
CA VAL A 52 -9.63 12.88 -13.07
C VAL A 52 -8.12 12.81 -13.32
N ILE A 53 -7.41 13.94 -13.31
CA ILE A 53 -5.95 13.95 -13.45
C ILE A 53 -5.30 13.23 -12.26
N MET A 54 -5.84 13.45 -11.05
CA MET A 54 -5.41 12.70 -9.88
C MET A 54 -5.57 11.19 -10.11
N PHE A 55 -6.71 10.73 -10.65
CA PHE A 55 -6.95 9.32 -10.96
C PHE A 55 -6.02 8.77 -12.04
N ILE A 56 -5.67 9.55 -13.07
CA ILE A 56 -4.67 9.14 -14.07
C ILE A 56 -3.31 8.91 -13.41
N GLY A 57 -2.85 9.84 -12.55
CA GLY A 57 -1.62 9.65 -11.79
C GLY A 57 -1.71 8.48 -10.81
N TRP A 58 -2.87 8.27 -10.19
CA TRP A 58 -3.18 7.19 -9.26
C TRP A 58 -3.02 5.80 -9.88
N GLU A 59 -3.55 5.64 -11.09
CA GLU A 59 -3.41 4.47 -11.95
C GLU A 59 -1.98 4.28 -12.44
N GLY A 60 -1.33 5.36 -12.88
CA GLY A 60 0.07 5.35 -13.30
C GLY A 60 1.01 4.85 -12.20
N VAL A 61 0.84 5.34 -10.97
CA VAL A 61 1.58 4.84 -9.80
C VAL A 61 1.26 3.36 -9.52
N GLY A 62 0.00 2.95 -9.70
CA GLY A 62 -0.41 1.54 -9.60
C GLY A 62 0.33 0.63 -10.59
N LEU A 63 0.36 1.01 -11.86
CA LEU A 63 1.09 0.30 -12.91
C LEU A 63 2.59 0.24 -12.63
N CYS A 64 3.20 1.37 -12.27
CA CYS A 64 4.63 1.41 -11.99
C CYS A 64 5.00 0.55 -10.77
N SER A 65 4.14 0.51 -9.75
CA SER A 65 4.33 -0.38 -8.59
C SER A 65 4.32 -1.86 -8.98
N TYR A 66 3.41 -2.27 -9.88
CA TYR A 66 3.35 -3.63 -10.41
C TYR A 66 4.66 -3.99 -11.14
N LEU A 67 5.14 -3.10 -12.01
CA LEU A 67 6.38 -3.30 -12.77
C LEU A 67 7.62 -3.38 -11.89
N LEU A 68 7.69 -2.56 -10.84
CA LEU A 68 8.85 -2.50 -9.94
C LEU A 68 8.87 -3.64 -8.91
N ILE A 69 7.71 -4.06 -8.38
CA ILE A 69 7.61 -5.24 -7.50
C ILE A 69 7.97 -6.51 -8.29
N GLY A 70 7.47 -6.63 -9.52
CA GLY A 70 7.75 -7.74 -10.43
C GLY A 70 9.05 -7.60 -11.22
N TYR A 71 10.00 -6.76 -10.78
CA TYR A 71 11.22 -6.47 -11.53
C TYR A 71 12.03 -7.74 -11.85
N TRP A 72 12.19 -8.62 -10.86
CA TRP A 72 12.80 -9.94 -11.02
C TRP A 72 11.77 -10.97 -11.47
N PHE A 73 11.20 -10.75 -12.65
CA PHE A 73 10.09 -11.49 -13.23
C PHE A 73 10.34 -12.99 -13.48
N LYS A 74 11.58 -13.48 -13.36
CA LYS A 74 11.87 -14.92 -13.45
C LYS A 74 11.41 -15.68 -12.21
N ASN A 75 11.24 -15.00 -11.06
CA ASN A 75 10.73 -15.62 -9.85
C ASN A 75 9.20 -15.54 -9.80
N THR A 76 8.53 -16.69 -9.89
CA THR A 76 7.07 -16.79 -9.86
C THR A 76 6.45 -16.19 -8.58
N SER A 77 7.13 -16.32 -7.44
CA SER A 77 6.66 -15.75 -6.17
C SER A 77 6.56 -14.22 -6.24
N TYR A 78 7.58 -13.58 -6.82
CA TYR A 78 7.61 -12.12 -6.98
C TYR A 78 6.57 -11.62 -7.98
N ASN A 79 6.31 -12.38 -9.05
CA ASN A 79 5.21 -12.08 -9.97
C ASN A 79 3.83 -12.20 -9.30
N ASN A 80 3.64 -13.18 -8.43
CA ASN A 80 2.40 -13.33 -7.67
C ASN A 80 2.21 -12.16 -6.69
N ALA A 81 3.28 -11.70 -6.03
CA ALA A 81 3.26 -10.50 -5.19
C ALA A 81 2.88 -9.25 -6.00
N ALA A 82 3.47 -9.05 -7.18
CA ALA A 82 3.15 -7.94 -8.07
C ALA A 82 1.66 -7.97 -8.49
N LYS A 83 1.15 -9.13 -8.95
CA LYS A 83 -0.27 -9.30 -9.30
C LYS A 83 -1.19 -8.99 -8.12
N LYS A 84 -0.86 -9.49 -6.92
CA LYS A 84 -1.65 -9.23 -5.71
C LYS A 84 -1.72 -7.73 -5.42
N ALA A 85 -0.59 -7.02 -5.49
CA ALA A 85 -0.56 -5.57 -5.33
C ALA A 85 -1.45 -4.87 -6.37
N PHE A 86 -1.35 -5.24 -7.64
CA PHE A 86 -2.18 -4.62 -8.68
C PHE A 86 -3.68 -4.86 -8.47
N ILE A 87 -4.08 -6.08 -8.13
CA ILE A 87 -5.49 -6.45 -7.89
C ILE A 87 -6.06 -5.75 -6.66
N MET A 88 -5.33 -5.76 -5.54
CA MET A 88 -5.79 -5.12 -4.30
C MET A 88 -5.99 -3.61 -4.47
N ASN A 89 -5.08 -2.96 -5.19
CA ASN A 89 -5.23 -1.55 -5.53
C ASN A 89 -6.42 -1.32 -6.46
N ARG A 90 -6.62 -2.18 -7.47
CA ARG A 90 -7.74 -2.08 -8.41
C ARG A 90 -9.11 -2.12 -7.73
N ILE A 91 -9.25 -2.93 -6.68
CA ILE A 91 -10.48 -2.99 -5.88
C ILE A 91 -10.77 -1.63 -5.24
N GLY A 92 -9.76 -0.96 -4.70
CA GLY A 92 -9.89 0.41 -4.19
C GLY A 92 -10.19 1.42 -5.30
N ASP A 93 -9.53 1.29 -6.46
CA ASP A 93 -9.65 2.19 -7.60
C ASP A 93 -11.09 2.25 -8.15
N VAL A 94 -11.85 1.14 -8.04
CA VAL A 94 -13.30 1.12 -8.35
C VAL A 94 -14.08 2.10 -7.46
N GLY A 95 -13.76 2.17 -6.17
CA GLY A 95 -14.37 3.13 -5.24
C GLY A 95 -14.10 4.57 -5.66
N PHE A 96 -12.85 4.88 -5.99
CA PHE A 96 -12.48 6.22 -6.47
C PHE A 96 -13.23 6.55 -7.77
N LEU A 97 -13.26 5.64 -8.74
CA LEU A 97 -13.95 5.89 -10.01
C LEU A 97 -15.46 6.14 -9.81
N LEU A 98 -16.12 5.37 -8.94
CA LEU A 98 -17.52 5.59 -8.58
C LEU A 98 -17.74 6.95 -7.90
N ALA A 99 -16.82 7.38 -7.04
CA ALA A 99 -16.88 8.71 -6.43
C ALA A 99 -16.81 9.82 -7.49
N ILE A 100 -15.93 9.69 -8.50
CA ILE A 100 -15.84 10.64 -9.61
C ILE A 100 -17.17 10.69 -10.38
N PHE A 101 -17.77 9.55 -10.70
CA PHE A 101 -19.06 9.52 -11.40
C PHE A 101 -20.17 10.18 -10.57
N MET A 102 -20.20 9.95 -9.27
CA MET A 102 -21.16 10.61 -8.37
C MET A 102 -20.92 12.12 -8.28
N MET A 103 -19.66 12.58 -8.27
CA MET A 103 -19.35 14.01 -8.31
C MET A 103 -19.82 14.66 -9.61
N VAL A 104 -19.60 14.01 -10.75
CA VAL A 104 -20.11 14.50 -12.05
C VAL A 104 -21.63 14.59 -12.02
N GLN A 105 -22.32 13.56 -11.52
CA GLN A 105 -23.78 13.55 -11.43
C GLN A 105 -24.34 14.62 -10.49
N LYS A 106 -23.72 14.81 -9.31
CA LYS A 106 -24.25 15.73 -8.28
C LYS A 106 -23.82 17.18 -8.48
N PHE A 107 -22.56 17.40 -8.85
CA PHE A 107 -21.95 18.72 -8.91
C PHE A 107 -21.71 19.21 -10.34
N GLY A 108 -21.79 18.34 -11.35
CA GLY A 108 -21.49 18.68 -12.75
C GLY A 108 -20.02 19.04 -12.99
N SER A 109 -19.13 18.71 -12.05
CA SER A 109 -17.71 19.03 -12.11
C SER A 109 -16.86 18.03 -11.35
N VAL A 110 -15.59 17.97 -11.72
CA VAL A 110 -14.53 17.19 -11.07
C VAL A 110 -13.36 18.07 -10.62
N SER A 111 -13.46 19.39 -10.82
CA SER A 111 -12.48 20.36 -10.34
C SER A 111 -12.53 20.47 -8.82
N PHE A 112 -11.38 20.46 -8.14
CA PHE A 112 -11.36 20.51 -6.67
C PHE A 112 -12.08 21.75 -6.14
N VAL A 113 -11.83 22.92 -6.71
CA VAL A 113 -12.37 24.19 -6.23
C VAL A 113 -13.90 24.19 -6.36
N GLU A 114 -14.42 23.86 -7.54
CA GLU A 114 -15.86 23.86 -7.80
C GLU A 114 -16.61 22.79 -6.99
N VAL A 115 -16.03 21.59 -6.85
CA VAL A 115 -16.62 20.51 -6.07
C VAL A 115 -16.69 20.89 -4.59
N LEU A 116 -15.60 21.43 -4.02
CA LEU A 116 -15.58 21.82 -2.60
C LEU A 116 -16.49 23.01 -2.32
N ASP A 117 -16.63 23.94 -3.26
CA ASP A 117 -17.53 25.08 -3.12
C ASP A 117 -19.00 24.64 -3.15
N LYS A 118 -19.40 23.82 -4.14
CA LYS A 118 -20.75 23.26 -4.20
C LYS A 118 -21.06 22.31 -3.03
N ALA A 119 -20.05 21.56 -2.56
CA ALA A 119 -20.20 20.70 -1.38
C ALA A 119 -20.48 21.51 -0.12
N SER A 120 -19.89 22.71 0.02
CA SER A 120 -20.09 23.57 1.20
C SER A 120 -21.52 24.10 1.36
N GLY A 121 -22.31 24.13 0.27
CA GLY A 121 -23.73 24.46 0.31
C GLY A 121 -24.65 23.31 0.76
N LEU A 122 -24.12 22.09 0.94
CA LEU A 122 -24.89 20.95 1.43
C LEU A 122 -24.88 20.89 2.96
N PRO A 123 -25.97 20.39 3.58
CA PRO A 123 -26.03 20.27 5.04
C PRO A 123 -25.02 19.25 5.56
N MET A 124 -24.56 19.48 6.79
CA MET A 124 -23.76 18.55 7.58
C MET A 124 -24.44 17.17 7.62
N GLY A 125 -23.68 16.11 7.35
CA GLY A 125 -24.19 14.74 7.34
C GLY A 125 -25.00 14.37 6.10
N SER A 126 -24.93 15.14 5.01
CA SER A 126 -25.57 14.79 3.75
C SER A 126 -25.21 13.36 3.32
N ALA A 127 -26.22 12.55 2.99
CA ALA A 127 -26.04 11.17 2.53
C ALA A 127 -25.18 11.10 1.25
N VAL A 128 -25.31 12.10 0.37
CA VAL A 128 -24.53 12.16 -0.87
C VAL A 128 -23.06 12.42 -0.59
N LEU A 129 -22.75 13.37 0.30
CA LEU A 129 -21.37 13.63 0.71
C LEU A 129 -20.78 12.40 1.38
N THR A 130 -21.50 11.78 2.30
CA THR A 130 -21.09 10.56 3.00
C THR A 130 -20.79 9.42 2.01
N ALA A 131 -21.64 9.22 1.00
CA ALA A 131 -21.40 8.21 -0.03
C ALA A 131 -20.12 8.50 -0.84
N ILE A 132 -19.95 9.76 -1.29
CA ILE A 132 -18.77 10.18 -2.05
C ILE A 132 -17.49 10.00 -1.21
N THR A 133 -17.49 10.43 0.05
CA THR A 133 -16.32 10.34 0.93
C THR A 133 -16.00 8.91 1.35
N LEU A 134 -16.99 8.03 1.51
CA LEU A 134 -16.75 6.60 1.74
C LEU A 134 -16.20 5.88 0.50
N LEU A 135 -16.67 6.24 -0.69
CA LEU A 135 -16.14 5.72 -1.96
C LEU A 135 -14.72 6.19 -2.23
N LEU A 136 -14.41 7.47 -1.99
CA LEU A 136 -13.04 7.98 -1.98
C LEU A 136 -12.20 7.26 -0.94
N PHE A 137 -12.74 7.03 0.25
CA PHE A 137 -12.03 6.30 1.30
C PHE A 137 -11.72 4.85 0.89
N LEU A 138 -12.61 4.17 0.15
CA LEU A 138 -12.32 2.87 -0.44
C LEU A 138 -11.13 2.92 -1.42
N GLY A 139 -11.01 3.99 -2.21
CA GLY A 139 -9.79 4.27 -2.98
C GLY A 139 -8.56 4.39 -2.07
N ALA A 140 -8.66 5.23 -1.04
CA ALA A 140 -7.56 5.49 -0.11
C ALA A 140 -7.11 4.22 0.63
N THR A 141 -8.03 3.31 0.98
CA THR A 141 -7.71 2.06 1.69
C THR A 141 -6.87 1.12 0.84
N GLY A 142 -7.13 1.05 -0.48
CA GLY A 142 -6.33 0.28 -1.43
C GLY A 142 -4.87 0.74 -1.48
N LYS A 143 -4.63 2.01 -1.84
CA LYS A 143 -3.25 2.56 -1.99
C LYS A 143 -2.50 2.70 -0.69
N SER A 144 -3.19 3.05 0.41
CA SER A 144 -2.57 3.31 1.71
C SER A 144 -2.60 2.09 2.63
N ALA A 145 -2.85 0.90 2.06
CA ALA A 145 -2.85 -0.38 2.74
C ALA A 145 -3.59 -0.35 4.08
N GLN A 146 -4.80 0.21 4.09
CA GLN A 146 -5.67 0.17 5.26
C GLN A 146 -6.47 -1.13 5.28
N LEU A 147 -6.97 -1.53 6.45
CA LEU A 147 -7.93 -2.64 6.52
C LEU A 147 -9.17 -2.31 5.67
N PRO A 148 -9.66 -3.25 4.82
CA PRO A 148 -9.21 -4.65 4.65
C PRO A 148 -8.13 -4.88 3.57
N LEU A 149 -7.75 -3.87 2.80
CA LEU A 149 -6.91 -4.02 1.59
C LEU A 149 -5.38 -3.94 1.84
N TYR A 150 -4.91 -4.14 3.07
CA TYR A 150 -3.49 -3.98 3.44
C TYR A 150 -2.55 -5.11 2.97
N THR A 151 -3.09 -6.28 2.65
CA THR A 151 -2.31 -7.54 2.54
C THR A 151 -1.27 -7.55 1.41
N TRP A 152 -1.32 -6.62 0.47
CA TRP A 152 -0.33 -6.52 -0.59
C TRP A 152 0.98 -5.86 -0.15
N LEU A 153 0.94 -4.98 0.86
CA LEU A 153 2.09 -4.15 1.25
C LEU A 153 3.29 -5.00 1.75
N PRO A 154 3.09 -6.03 2.59
CA PRO A 154 4.20 -6.89 3.03
C PRO A 154 4.78 -7.74 1.90
N ASP A 155 3.96 -8.18 0.95
CA ASP A 155 4.41 -8.98 -0.19
C ASP A 155 5.15 -8.14 -1.24
N ALA A 156 4.88 -6.82 -1.29
CA ALA A 156 5.63 -5.86 -2.12
C ALA A 156 7.12 -5.79 -1.76
N MET A 157 7.53 -6.33 -0.60
CA MET A 157 8.94 -6.49 -0.22
C MET A 157 9.70 -7.48 -1.10
N ALA A 158 9.03 -8.18 -2.02
CA ALA A 158 9.66 -8.93 -3.10
C ALA A 158 10.51 -8.05 -4.05
N GLY A 159 10.15 -6.77 -4.20
CA GLY A 159 10.87 -5.85 -5.09
C GLY A 159 12.22 -5.39 -4.53
N PRO A 160 13.08 -4.76 -5.36
CA PRO A 160 14.35 -4.19 -4.92
C PRO A 160 14.19 -3.23 -3.74
N THR A 161 15.14 -3.21 -2.80
CA THR A 161 15.01 -2.40 -1.58
C THR A 161 14.84 -0.89 -1.81
N PRO A 162 15.48 -0.25 -2.80
CA PRO A 162 15.22 1.16 -3.07
C PRO A 162 13.81 1.42 -3.60
N VAL A 163 13.20 0.45 -4.29
CA VAL A 163 11.77 0.51 -4.67
C VAL A 163 10.91 0.50 -3.42
N SER A 164 11.25 -0.32 -2.43
CA SER A 164 10.54 -0.32 -1.16
C SER A 164 10.63 1.05 -0.47
N ALA A 165 11.81 1.68 -0.44
CA ALA A 165 11.93 3.04 0.08
C ALA A 165 11.03 4.04 -0.67
N LEU A 166 10.96 3.96 -2.00
CA LEU A 166 10.15 4.87 -2.81
C LEU A 166 8.65 4.71 -2.55
N ILE A 167 8.14 3.48 -2.70
CA ILE A 167 6.71 3.13 -2.60
C ILE A 167 6.18 3.39 -1.18
N HIS A 168 6.94 2.96 -0.16
CA HIS A 168 6.47 2.93 1.22
C HIS A 168 6.77 4.20 2.02
N ALA A 169 7.74 5.02 1.62
CA ALA A 169 8.05 6.25 2.36
C ALA A 169 7.34 7.47 1.76
N ALA A 170 7.55 7.74 0.48
CA ALA A 170 7.30 9.07 -0.08
C ALA A 170 6.06 9.17 -0.97
N THR A 171 5.55 8.06 -1.53
CA THR A 171 4.74 8.14 -2.76
C THR A 171 3.41 7.38 -2.71
N MET A 172 3.38 6.09 -3.04
CA MET A 172 2.16 5.34 -3.31
C MET A 172 1.22 5.30 -2.10
N VAL A 173 1.79 5.02 -0.93
CA VAL A 173 1.00 4.91 0.30
C VAL A 173 0.52 6.24 0.85
N THR A 174 1.11 7.36 0.42
CA THR A 174 0.71 8.71 0.87
C THR A 174 -0.36 9.33 -0.04
N ALA A 175 -0.59 8.74 -1.22
CA ALA A 175 -1.58 9.20 -2.18
C ALA A 175 -3.01 9.26 -1.59
N GLY A 176 -3.41 8.25 -0.81
CA GLY A 176 -4.73 8.25 -0.16
C GLY A 176 -4.88 9.34 0.89
N ILE A 177 -3.82 9.59 1.66
CA ILE A 177 -3.81 10.67 2.66
C ILE A 177 -3.90 12.03 1.97
N TYR A 178 -3.14 12.22 0.88
CA TYR A 178 -3.19 13.43 0.07
C TYR A 178 -4.59 13.68 -0.48
N MET A 179 -5.23 12.67 -1.06
CA MET A 179 -6.59 12.81 -1.62
C MET A 179 -7.61 13.20 -0.54
N ILE A 180 -7.58 12.57 0.64
CA ILE A 180 -8.48 12.90 1.75
C ILE A 180 -8.21 14.31 2.27
N ALA A 181 -6.93 14.70 2.43
CA ALA A 181 -6.55 16.05 2.82
C ALA A 181 -7.00 17.11 1.79
N ARG A 182 -6.92 16.81 0.49
CA ARG A 182 -7.45 17.68 -0.58
C ARG A 182 -8.98 17.74 -0.60
N SER A 183 -9.63 16.71 -0.06
CA SER A 183 -11.09 16.59 0.05
C SER A 183 -11.62 17.03 1.42
N ASN A 184 -10.83 17.76 2.21
CA ASN A 184 -11.07 18.03 3.63
C ASN A 184 -12.48 18.56 3.94
N VAL A 185 -13.00 19.50 3.14
CA VAL A 185 -14.33 20.11 3.34
C VAL A 185 -15.43 19.05 3.27
N MET A 186 -15.39 18.14 2.28
CA MET A 186 -16.38 17.07 2.15
C MET A 186 -16.34 16.10 3.35
N TYR A 187 -15.14 15.75 3.83
CA TYR A 187 -14.99 14.90 5.01
C TYR A 187 -15.45 15.59 6.28
N THR A 188 -15.15 16.89 6.43
CA THR A 188 -15.63 17.69 7.57
C THR A 188 -17.15 17.76 7.60
N LEU A 189 -17.79 17.85 6.43
CA LEU A 189 -19.24 17.83 6.29
C LEU A 189 -19.87 16.42 6.41
N ALA A 190 -19.07 15.36 6.55
CA ALA A 190 -19.52 13.98 6.63
C ALA A 190 -19.00 13.26 7.90
N PRO A 191 -19.55 13.56 9.10
CA PRO A 191 -19.12 12.96 10.38
C PRO A 191 -19.02 11.44 10.39
N VAL A 192 -19.97 10.76 9.73
CA VAL A 192 -19.98 9.30 9.60
C VAL A 192 -18.72 8.82 8.88
N SER A 193 -18.32 9.50 7.80
CA SER A 193 -17.11 9.14 7.05
C SER A 193 -15.85 9.38 7.86
N GLN A 194 -15.78 10.51 8.57
CA GLN A 194 -14.68 10.81 9.50
C GLN A 194 -14.52 9.75 10.58
N THR A 195 -15.63 9.30 11.17
CA THR A 195 -15.65 8.25 12.19
C THR A 195 -15.17 6.90 11.62
N VAL A 196 -15.65 6.52 10.43
CA VAL A 196 -15.18 5.31 9.74
C VAL A 196 -13.67 5.37 9.45
N VAL A 197 -13.18 6.51 8.96
CA VAL A 197 -11.76 6.76 8.70
C VAL A 197 -10.93 6.61 9.98
N ALA A 198 -11.37 7.20 11.10
CA ALA A 198 -10.67 7.10 12.39
C ALA A 198 -10.64 5.65 12.93
N ILE A 199 -11.78 4.95 12.89
CA ILE A 199 -11.89 3.57 13.38
C ILE A 199 -11.01 2.62 12.55
N VAL A 200 -11.06 2.72 11.22
CA VAL A 200 -10.22 1.88 10.35
C VAL A 200 -8.75 2.23 10.52
N GLY A 201 -8.39 3.50 10.71
CA GLY A 201 -7.03 3.93 11.02
C GLY A 201 -6.51 3.32 12.33
N LEU A 202 -7.31 3.38 13.40
CA LEU A 202 -7.00 2.75 14.70
C LEU A 202 -6.81 1.24 14.60
N ALA A 203 -7.78 0.57 13.96
CA ALA A 203 -7.74 -0.87 13.75
C ALA A 203 -6.48 -1.25 12.97
N THR A 204 -6.17 -0.54 11.89
CA THR A 204 -4.98 -0.77 11.06
C THR A 204 -3.69 -0.53 11.85
N ALA A 205 -3.62 0.55 12.64
CA ALA A 205 -2.45 0.90 13.45
C ALA A 205 -2.06 -0.22 14.43
N ILE A 206 -3.03 -0.71 15.21
CA ILE A 206 -2.82 -1.80 16.17
C ILE A 206 -2.58 -3.12 15.46
N PHE A 207 -3.44 -3.47 14.52
CA PHE A 207 -3.41 -4.77 13.85
C PHE A 207 -2.05 -5.00 13.17
N ALA A 208 -1.55 -4.02 12.42
CA ALA A 208 -0.23 -4.14 11.80
C ALA A 208 0.92 -4.14 12.82
N ALA A 209 0.82 -3.36 13.90
CA ALA A 209 1.81 -3.37 14.96
C ALA A 209 1.93 -4.76 15.63
N THR A 210 0.81 -5.47 15.84
CA THR A 210 0.85 -6.82 16.44
C THR A 210 1.62 -7.80 15.56
N ILE A 211 1.47 -7.72 14.23
CA ILE A 211 2.20 -8.58 13.29
C ILE A 211 3.69 -8.26 13.30
N ALA A 212 4.06 -6.97 13.31
CA ALA A 212 5.45 -6.53 13.34
C ALA A 212 6.23 -7.02 14.58
N LEU A 213 5.56 -7.26 15.71
CA LEU A 213 6.20 -7.78 16.93
C LEU A 213 6.90 -9.14 16.73
N LYS A 214 6.39 -9.97 15.82
CA LYS A 214 6.88 -11.35 15.60
C LYS A 214 7.36 -11.62 14.18
N GLN A 215 7.40 -10.62 13.32
CA GLN A 215 7.94 -10.76 11.96
C GLN A 215 9.48 -10.84 11.99
N ASN A 216 10.07 -11.74 11.20
CA ASN A 216 11.52 -12.02 11.22
C ASN A 216 12.28 -11.46 10.00
N ASP A 217 11.57 -11.11 8.94
CA ASP A 217 12.14 -10.46 7.76
C ASP A 217 12.28 -8.95 7.98
N ILE A 218 13.50 -8.42 7.83
CA ILE A 218 13.83 -7.01 8.07
C ILE A 218 12.93 -6.05 7.26
N LYS A 219 12.65 -6.38 5.99
CA LYS A 219 11.82 -5.55 5.10
C LYS A 219 10.36 -5.65 5.47
N LYS A 220 9.87 -6.85 5.81
CA LYS A 220 8.46 -7.04 6.23
C LYS A 220 8.16 -6.36 7.57
N VAL A 221 9.09 -6.34 8.52
CA VAL A 221 8.94 -5.53 9.75
C VAL A 221 8.77 -4.04 9.40
N LEU A 222 9.58 -3.53 8.47
CA LEU A 222 9.48 -2.15 7.99
C LEU A 222 8.19 -1.88 7.19
N ALA A 223 7.69 -2.88 6.45
CA ALA A 223 6.41 -2.80 5.74
C ALA A 223 5.23 -2.73 6.70
N TYR A 224 5.14 -3.63 7.69
CA TYR A 224 4.06 -3.60 8.68
C TYR A 224 4.09 -2.37 9.56
N SER A 225 5.28 -1.89 9.91
CA SER A 225 5.38 -0.61 10.59
C SER A 225 4.93 0.55 9.71
N THR A 226 5.04 0.46 8.38
CA THR A 226 4.45 1.47 7.47
C THR A 226 2.93 1.39 7.48
N VAL A 227 2.34 0.19 7.40
CA VAL A 227 0.88 0.01 7.55
C VAL A 227 0.40 0.65 8.86
N SER A 228 1.14 0.44 9.95
CA SER A 228 0.81 1.01 11.25
C SER A 228 0.88 2.54 11.28
N GLN A 229 1.95 3.15 10.75
CA GLN A 229 2.09 4.61 10.68
C GLN A 229 1.07 5.28 9.76
N LEU A 230 0.71 4.65 8.64
CA LEU A 230 -0.40 5.12 7.82
C LEU A 230 -1.70 5.09 8.62
N GLY A 231 -1.92 4.04 9.42
CA GLY A 231 -3.01 4.01 10.40
C GLY A 231 -3.08 5.29 11.25
N TYR A 232 -1.97 5.75 11.82
CA TYR A 232 -1.91 7.04 12.55
C TYR A 232 -2.32 8.24 11.69
N MET A 233 -1.82 8.33 10.46
CA MET A 233 -2.20 9.42 9.56
C MET A 233 -3.71 9.42 9.28
N PHE A 234 -4.31 8.24 9.13
CA PHE A 234 -5.76 8.10 8.96
C PHE A 234 -6.54 8.40 10.24
N ILE A 235 -5.99 8.13 11.43
CA ILE A 235 -6.58 8.65 12.69
C ILE A 235 -6.64 10.17 12.63
N GLY A 236 -5.53 10.83 12.29
CA GLY A 236 -5.45 12.29 12.17
C GLY A 236 -6.48 12.84 11.18
N LEU A 237 -6.60 12.25 9.99
CA LEU A 237 -7.62 12.63 9.00
C LEU A 237 -9.06 12.41 9.51
N GLY A 238 -9.29 11.30 10.22
CA GLY A 238 -10.61 10.93 10.74
C GLY A 238 -11.09 11.84 11.87
N VAL A 239 -10.18 12.36 12.69
CA VAL A 239 -10.50 13.34 13.75
C VAL A 239 -10.39 14.79 13.25
N GLY A 240 -10.13 14.99 11.96
CA GLY A 240 -10.00 16.29 11.32
C GLY A 240 -8.74 17.07 11.73
N ALA A 241 -7.69 16.40 12.19
CA ALA A 241 -6.35 16.95 12.38
C ALA A 241 -5.55 16.85 11.06
N TYR A 242 -6.02 17.57 10.04
CA TYR A 242 -5.48 17.47 8.67
C TYR A 242 -4.01 17.91 8.58
N THR A 243 -3.63 18.98 9.28
CA THR A 243 -2.24 19.45 9.36
C THR A 243 -1.34 18.38 9.96
N GLY A 244 -1.65 17.85 11.15
CA GLY A 244 -0.89 16.76 11.77
C GLY A 244 -0.76 15.51 10.90
N ALA A 245 -1.81 15.12 10.16
CA ALA A 245 -1.72 14.01 9.22
C ALA A 245 -0.72 14.28 8.08
N VAL A 246 -0.76 15.47 7.47
CA VAL A 246 0.19 15.87 6.41
C VAL A 246 1.60 16.09 6.95
N PHE A 247 1.72 16.60 8.17
CA PHE A 247 2.99 16.75 8.86
C PHE A 247 3.63 15.38 9.10
N HIS A 248 2.85 14.41 9.58
CA HIS A 248 3.34 13.06 9.79
C HIS A 248 3.69 12.36 8.47
N VAL A 249 2.99 12.62 7.36
CA VAL A 249 3.43 12.16 6.03
C VAL A 249 4.85 12.65 5.70
N MET A 250 5.16 13.91 6.01
CA MET A 250 6.48 14.48 5.76
C MET A 250 7.57 13.80 6.60
N THR A 251 7.39 13.75 7.92
CA THR A 251 8.37 13.16 8.82
C THR A 251 8.55 11.67 8.53
N HIS A 252 7.44 10.96 8.27
CA HIS A 252 7.43 9.57 7.85
C HIS A 252 8.23 9.31 6.59
N ALA A 253 8.08 10.16 5.57
CA ALA A 253 8.85 10.00 4.35
C ALA A 253 10.37 10.06 4.63
N PHE A 254 10.82 10.92 5.55
CA PHE A 254 12.23 11.00 5.95
C PHE A 254 12.69 9.72 6.67
N PHE A 255 12.07 9.37 7.79
CA PHE A 255 12.56 8.26 8.62
C PHE A 255 12.27 6.89 8.00
N LYS A 256 11.25 6.73 7.16
CA LYS A 256 11.03 5.46 6.44
C LYS A 256 11.97 5.26 5.28
N ALA A 257 12.24 6.30 4.49
CA ALA A 257 13.25 6.18 3.45
C ALA A 257 14.59 5.81 4.08
N LEU A 258 14.94 6.46 5.20
CA LEU A 258 16.13 6.13 5.99
C LEU A 258 16.16 4.66 6.43
N LEU A 259 15.09 4.16 7.05
CA LEU A 259 15.02 2.79 7.56
C LEU A 259 15.05 1.74 6.43
N PHE A 260 14.34 1.96 5.32
CA PHE A 260 14.35 1.03 4.19
C PHE A 260 15.70 1.01 3.47
N LEU A 261 16.30 2.17 3.20
CA LEU A 261 17.63 2.23 2.60
C LEU A 261 18.71 1.69 3.56
N GLY A 262 18.58 1.94 4.87
CA GLY A 262 19.46 1.37 5.88
C GLY A 262 19.35 -0.16 5.94
N ALA A 263 18.13 -0.70 5.87
CA ALA A 263 17.92 -2.15 5.73
C ALA A 263 18.51 -2.68 4.42
N GLY A 264 18.43 -1.93 3.32
CA GLY A 264 19.09 -2.28 2.07
C GLY A 264 20.61 -2.39 2.19
N SER A 265 21.23 -1.50 2.96
CA SER A 265 22.67 -1.50 3.23
C SER A 265 23.06 -2.73 4.08
N VAL A 266 22.24 -3.09 5.07
CA VAL A 266 22.41 -4.34 5.85
C VAL A 266 22.27 -5.58 4.96
N ILE A 267 21.24 -5.65 4.11
CA ILE A 267 21.00 -6.79 3.21
C ILE A 267 22.14 -6.94 2.21
N HIS A 268 22.68 -5.83 1.71
CA HIS A 268 23.83 -5.85 0.80
C HIS A 268 25.08 -6.39 1.51
N ALA A 269 25.37 -5.91 2.73
CA ALA A 269 26.50 -6.40 3.54
C ALA A 269 26.35 -7.87 3.97
N MET A 270 25.13 -8.38 4.08
CA MET A 270 24.83 -9.77 4.48
C MET A 270 24.63 -10.72 3.29
N HIS A 271 25.07 -10.38 2.08
CA HIS A 271 24.90 -11.19 0.87
C HIS A 271 23.44 -11.63 0.62
N HIS A 272 22.52 -10.67 0.64
CA HIS A 272 21.08 -10.86 0.41
C HIS A 272 20.28 -11.59 1.51
N GLU A 273 20.88 -11.85 2.68
CA GLU A 273 20.13 -12.33 3.85
C GLU A 273 19.17 -11.25 4.37
N GLN A 274 17.91 -11.65 4.61
CA GLN A 274 16.83 -10.76 5.08
C GLN A 274 16.29 -11.16 6.45
N ASP A 275 16.54 -12.40 6.90
CA ASP A 275 16.11 -12.88 8.20
C ASP A 275 17.00 -12.33 9.32
N ILE A 276 16.40 -11.57 10.23
CA ILE A 276 17.11 -10.91 11.33
C ILE A 276 17.69 -11.91 12.33
N ARG A 277 17.20 -13.16 12.36
CA ARG A 277 17.71 -14.21 13.24
C ARG A 277 19.15 -14.59 12.89
N ASN A 278 19.50 -14.51 11.60
CA ASN A 278 20.83 -14.76 11.04
C ASN A 278 21.74 -13.52 11.06
N MET A 279 21.28 -12.39 11.60
CA MET A 279 22.05 -11.15 11.75
C MET A 279 22.54 -10.98 13.19
N GLY A 280 23.33 -9.93 13.49
CA GLY A 280 23.70 -9.57 14.86
C GLY A 280 25.10 -8.94 14.93
N GLY A 281 25.37 -8.11 15.94
CA GLY A 281 26.71 -7.53 16.15
C GLY A 281 27.24 -6.65 15.00
N LEU A 282 26.38 -6.22 14.06
CA LEU A 282 26.79 -5.46 12.88
C LEU A 282 27.25 -4.03 13.17
N LYS A 283 27.01 -3.50 14.37
CA LYS A 283 27.39 -2.14 14.77
C LYS A 283 28.86 -1.79 14.47
N LYS A 284 29.78 -2.73 14.67
CA LYS A 284 31.22 -2.50 14.48
C LYS A 284 31.62 -2.46 13.01
N HIS A 285 30.94 -3.24 12.18
CA HIS A 285 31.25 -3.38 10.75
C HIS A 285 30.53 -2.32 9.89
N LEU A 286 29.36 -1.86 10.35
CA LEU A 286 28.52 -0.88 9.68
C LEU A 286 28.31 0.38 10.56
N PRO A 287 29.37 1.17 10.83
CA PRO A 287 29.32 2.31 11.74
C PRO A 287 28.34 3.40 11.30
N ILE A 288 28.26 3.71 10.00
CA ILE A 288 27.38 4.75 9.49
C ILE A 288 25.96 4.22 9.41
N THR A 289 25.78 3.01 8.87
CA THR A 289 24.45 2.41 8.73
C THR A 289 23.79 2.21 10.09
N HIS A 290 24.50 1.77 11.14
CA HIS A 290 23.85 1.57 12.44
C HIS A 290 23.41 2.89 13.12
N ILE A 291 24.21 3.97 13.01
CA ILE A 291 23.87 5.27 13.63
C ILE A 291 22.66 5.87 12.92
N THR A 292 22.69 5.89 11.59
CA THR A 292 21.59 6.40 10.77
C THR A 292 20.31 5.57 10.98
N PHE A 293 20.41 4.23 11.06
CA PHE A 293 19.28 3.35 11.38
C PHE A 293 18.73 3.62 12.80
N LEU A 294 19.60 3.83 13.79
CA LEU A 294 19.20 4.18 15.15
C LEU A 294 18.43 5.51 15.20
N ILE A 295 18.90 6.53 14.48
CA ILE A 295 18.18 7.82 14.34
C ILE A 295 16.78 7.59 13.74
N GLY A 296 16.68 6.75 12.71
CA GLY A 296 15.39 6.36 12.14
C GLY A 296 14.47 5.66 13.15
N CYS A 297 15.00 4.73 13.95
CA CYS A 297 14.25 4.03 15.00
C CYS A 297 13.78 4.95 16.12
N LEU A 298 14.63 5.89 16.57
CA LEU A 298 14.27 6.88 17.58
C LEU A 298 13.20 7.84 17.03
N ALA A 299 13.32 8.26 15.76
CA ALA A 299 12.35 9.15 15.12
C ALA A 299 10.97 8.50 15.01
N ILE A 300 10.86 7.29 14.45
CA ILE A 300 9.57 6.58 14.32
C ILE A 300 8.94 6.21 15.67
N ALA A 301 9.75 5.99 16.70
CA ALA A 301 9.28 5.74 18.06
C ALA A 301 8.70 7.00 18.73
N GLY A 302 8.97 8.20 18.20
CA GLY A 302 8.48 9.47 18.76
C GLY A 302 9.32 9.98 19.92
N ILE A 303 10.63 9.70 19.94
CA ILE A 303 11.52 10.12 21.02
C ILE A 303 12.02 11.56 20.77
N PRO A 304 11.86 12.50 21.74
CA PRO A 304 12.40 13.86 21.62
C PRO A 304 13.92 13.88 21.45
N PRO A 305 14.49 14.82 20.66
CA PRO A 305 13.85 15.91 19.91
C PRO A 305 13.57 15.59 18.43
N LEU A 306 13.41 14.31 18.04
CA LEU A 306 13.36 13.91 16.63
C LEU A 306 12.00 14.15 15.97
N SER A 307 11.94 14.07 14.64
CA SER A 307 10.76 14.52 13.87
C SER A 307 9.45 13.79 14.16
N GLY A 308 9.53 12.49 14.51
CA GLY A 308 8.32 11.73 14.81
C GLY A 308 7.65 12.11 16.11
N PHE A 309 8.35 12.73 17.06
CA PHE A 309 7.78 13.24 18.30
C PHE A 309 6.70 14.29 18.00
N PHE A 310 7.09 15.39 17.34
CA PHE A 310 6.19 16.50 17.02
C PHE A 310 4.97 16.05 16.20
N SER A 311 5.21 15.31 15.12
CA SER A 311 4.13 14.92 14.19
C SER A 311 3.18 13.86 14.73
N LYS A 312 3.66 12.90 15.54
CA LYS A 312 2.82 11.82 16.07
C LYS A 312 2.00 12.32 17.26
N ASP A 313 2.58 13.15 18.10
CA ASP A 313 1.88 13.71 19.25
C ASP A 313 0.79 14.70 18.82
N GLU A 314 0.96 15.46 17.73
CA GLU A 314 -0.12 16.30 17.18
C GLU A 314 -1.35 15.47 16.76
N ILE A 315 -1.14 14.32 16.13
CA ILE A 315 -2.22 13.39 15.77
C ILE A 315 -2.90 12.83 17.03
N LEU A 316 -2.11 12.43 18.03
CA LEU A 316 -2.63 11.89 19.28
C LEU A 316 -3.40 12.96 20.07
N ALA A 317 -2.93 14.19 20.11
CA ALA A 317 -3.64 15.33 20.71
C ALA A 317 -4.98 15.55 20.02
N GLY A 318 -5.01 15.59 18.67
CA GLY A 318 -6.25 15.67 17.90
C GLY A 318 -7.21 14.50 18.18
N ALA A 319 -6.67 13.28 18.39
CA ALA A 319 -7.48 12.13 18.75
C ALA A 319 -8.06 12.25 20.17
N PHE A 320 -7.28 12.75 21.13
CA PHE A 320 -7.73 12.97 22.51
C PHE A 320 -8.85 14.01 22.59
N ALA A 321 -8.75 15.08 21.79
CA ALA A 321 -9.75 16.14 21.72
C ALA A 321 -11.13 15.63 21.30
N VAL A 322 -11.18 14.64 20.40
CA VAL A 322 -12.44 14.06 19.90
C VAL A 322 -12.89 12.87 20.75
N ASN A 323 -12.00 11.93 21.03
CA ASN A 323 -12.34 10.73 21.80
C ASN A 323 -11.13 10.15 22.54
N LYS A 324 -11.18 10.16 23.87
CA LYS A 324 -10.12 9.64 24.75
C LYS A 324 -9.76 8.17 24.46
N ILE A 325 -10.71 7.36 23.98
CA ILE A 325 -10.45 5.95 23.61
C ILE A 325 -9.52 5.88 22.40
N TYR A 326 -9.69 6.77 21.41
CA TYR A 326 -8.82 6.82 20.24
C TYR A 326 -7.38 7.13 20.64
N TRP A 327 -7.21 8.05 21.59
CA TRP A 327 -5.90 8.35 22.17
C TRP A 327 -5.30 7.15 22.91
N VAL A 328 -6.04 6.47 23.79
CA VAL A 328 -5.52 5.30 24.54
C VAL A 328 -5.04 4.21 23.58
N ILE A 329 -5.86 3.86 22.58
CA ILE A 329 -5.49 2.86 21.57
C ILE A 329 -4.28 3.36 20.75
N GLY A 330 -4.26 4.64 20.37
CA GLY A 330 -3.14 5.27 19.70
C GLY A 330 -1.83 5.20 20.49
N VAL A 331 -1.87 5.41 21.81
CA VAL A 331 -0.70 5.27 22.69
C VAL A 331 -0.24 3.82 22.74
N ILE A 332 -1.15 2.84 22.91
CA ILE A 332 -0.79 1.41 22.90
C ILE A 332 -0.06 1.04 21.60
N GLY A 333 -0.54 1.50 20.45
CA GLY A 333 0.15 1.29 19.17
C GLY A 333 1.55 1.95 19.12
N ALA A 334 1.75 3.06 19.84
CA ALA A 334 3.02 3.79 19.85
C ALA A 334 4.05 3.04 20.68
N LEU A 335 3.62 2.47 21.81
CA LEU A 335 4.43 1.55 22.63
C LEU A 335 4.84 0.32 21.83
N MET A 336 3.90 -0.29 21.09
CA MET A 336 4.21 -1.42 20.21
C MET A 336 5.19 -1.04 19.10
N THR A 337 5.04 0.17 18.54
CA THR A 337 5.97 0.73 17.55
C THR A 337 7.38 0.79 18.09
N ALA A 338 7.57 1.42 19.25
CA ALA A 338 8.86 1.48 19.91
C ALA A 338 9.42 0.06 20.16
N TRP A 339 8.58 -0.86 20.63
CA TRP A 339 9.00 -2.23 20.91
C TRP A 339 9.51 -2.97 19.67
N TYR A 340 8.74 -3.07 18.57
CA TYR A 340 9.19 -3.83 17.41
C TYR A 340 10.35 -3.14 16.66
N MET A 341 10.44 -1.82 16.67
CA MET A 341 11.56 -1.10 16.02
C MET A 341 12.86 -1.31 16.78
N PHE A 342 12.83 -1.29 18.11
CA PHE A 342 14.02 -1.57 18.92
C PHE A 342 14.34 -3.07 19.00
N ARG A 343 13.34 -3.96 18.85
CA ARG A 343 13.58 -5.39 18.56
C ARG A 343 14.38 -5.55 17.28
N LEU A 344 13.94 -4.91 16.20
CA LEU A 344 14.62 -4.95 14.91
C LEU A 344 16.06 -4.46 15.03
N TYR A 345 16.25 -3.25 15.57
CA TYR A 345 17.57 -2.66 15.75
C TYR A 345 18.50 -3.52 16.60
N ALA A 346 18.04 -3.98 17.77
CA ALA A 346 18.88 -4.74 18.69
C ALA A 346 19.24 -6.13 18.14
N THR A 347 18.31 -6.79 17.46
CA THR A 347 18.56 -8.11 16.85
C THR A 347 19.56 -8.00 15.71
N THR A 348 19.48 -6.94 14.88
CA THR A 348 20.36 -6.75 13.72
C THR A 348 21.75 -6.22 14.10
N PHE A 349 21.85 -5.17 14.93
CA PHE A 349 23.11 -4.45 15.16
C PHE A 349 23.81 -4.78 16.48
N LEU A 350 23.08 -5.22 17.50
CA LEU A 350 23.62 -5.50 18.83
C LEU A 350 23.83 -7.01 19.04
N GLY A 351 24.41 -7.37 20.18
CA GLY A 351 24.69 -8.76 20.53
C GLY A 351 25.86 -9.35 19.75
N LYS A 352 25.84 -10.67 19.58
CA LYS A 352 26.85 -11.43 18.82
C LYS A 352 26.40 -11.64 17.38
N PHE A 353 27.35 -11.72 16.45
CA PHE A 353 27.11 -12.10 15.07
C PHE A 353 26.61 -13.55 14.98
N ARG A 354 25.66 -13.81 14.07
CA ARG A 354 24.95 -15.09 13.92
C ARG A 354 24.84 -15.57 12.47
N GLY A 355 25.53 -14.91 11.54
CA GLY A 355 25.61 -15.33 10.14
C GLY A 355 26.68 -16.40 9.94
N THR A 356 26.96 -16.73 8.67
CA THR A 356 28.03 -17.66 8.31
C THR A 356 29.42 -17.01 8.42
N GLU A 357 30.46 -17.84 8.55
CA GLU A 357 31.86 -17.36 8.59
C GLU A 357 32.25 -16.61 7.29
N GLU A 358 31.76 -17.08 6.14
CA GLU A 358 31.97 -16.42 4.85
C GLU A 358 31.38 -15.00 4.84
N GLN A 359 30.14 -14.84 5.33
CA GLN A 359 29.52 -13.53 5.47
C GLN A 359 30.35 -12.61 6.38
N HIS A 360 30.91 -13.13 7.47
CA HIS A 360 31.70 -12.35 8.42
C HIS A 360 32.95 -11.71 7.78
N HIS A 361 33.62 -12.42 6.87
CA HIS A 361 34.80 -11.90 6.17
C HIS A 361 34.49 -10.80 5.15
N HIS A 362 33.27 -10.76 4.63
CA HIS A 362 32.83 -9.78 3.64
C HIS A 362 32.05 -8.60 4.24
N LEU A 363 31.91 -8.53 5.58
CA LEU A 363 31.23 -7.42 6.23
C LEU A 363 32.01 -6.11 6.06
N HIS A 364 31.48 -5.22 5.22
CA HIS A 364 31.97 -3.85 5.09
C HIS A 364 30.82 -2.86 4.92
N GLU A 365 31.11 -1.59 5.21
CA GLU A 365 30.15 -0.51 5.02
C GLU A 365 29.79 -0.35 3.53
N SER A 366 28.57 0.12 3.27
CA SER A 366 28.11 0.37 1.90
C SER A 366 28.89 1.50 1.21
N PRO A 367 28.95 1.51 -0.14
CA PRO A 367 29.58 2.57 -0.91
C PRO A 367 29.07 3.98 -0.58
N PHE A 368 29.86 5.00 -0.92
CA PHE A 368 29.56 6.40 -0.61
C PHE A 368 28.20 6.90 -1.13
N SER A 369 27.78 6.44 -2.31
CA SER A 369 26.46 6.79 -2.88
C SER A 369 25.29 6.28 -2.03
N MET A 370 25.45 5.16 -1.33
CA MET A 370 24.45 4.65 -0.39
C MET A 370 24.53 5.39 0.95
N THR A 371 25.72 5.51 1.53
CA THR A 371 25.89 6.12 2.86
C THR A 371 25.58 7.62 2.87
N SER A 372 25.88 8.36 1.81
CA SER A 372 25.51 9.78 1.68
C SER A 372 23.98 9.98 1.70
N ALA A 373 23.21 9.13 1.02
CA ALA A 373 21.75 9.15 1.07
C ALA A 373 21.23 8.89 2.50
N LEU A 374 21.83 7.93 3.23
CA LEU A 374 21.47 7.64 4.63
C LEU A 374 21.75 8.83 5.56
N ILE A 375 22.92 9.47 5.42
CA ILE A 375 23.30 10.61 6.27
C ILE A 375 22.33 11.78 6.08
N VAL A 376 22.00 12.12 4.83
CA VAL A 376 21.07 13.23 4.57
C VAL A 376 19.67 12.92 5.11
N LEU A 377 19.17 11.70 4.89
CA LEU A 377 17.87 11.29 5.41
C LEU A 377 17.85 11.22 6.95
N ALA A 378 18.97 10.89 7.60
CA ALA A 378 19.12 10.95 9.05
C ALA A 378 19.04 12.38 9.57
N ILE A 379 19.71 13.34 8.92
CA ILE A 379 19.62 14.77 9.26
C ILE A 379 18.17 15.25 9.10
N LEU A 380 17.50 14.90 8.00
CA LEU A 380 16.09 15.27 7.78
C LEU A 380 15.16 14.63 8.82
N SER A 381 15.43 13.39 9.26
CA SER A 381 14.65 12.71 10.31
C SER A 381 14.89 13.31 11.70
N ALA A 382 16.05 13.93 11.94
CA ALA A 382 16.34 14.61 13.19
C ALA A 382 15.75 16.02 13.23
N VAL A 383 15.96 16.81 12.17
CA VAL A 383 15.69 18.25 12.15
C VAL A 383 14.33 18.58 11.52
N GLY A 384 13.81 17.73 10.63
CA GLY A 384 12.57 17.99 9.89
C GLY A 384 11.31 18.13 10.75
N GLY A 385 11.39 17.75 12.03
CA GLY A 385 10.35 17.99 13.03
C GLY A 385 10.19 19.44 13.45
N PHE A 386 11.26 20.24 13.41
CA PHE A 386 11.24 21.62 13.89
C PHE A 386 10.39 22.56 13.02
N VAL A 387 9.90 22.08 11.88
CA VAL A 387 8.95 22.78 11.00
C VAL A 387 7.53 22.82 11.59
N GLY A 388 7.21 21.91 12.50
CA GLY A 388 5.92 21.83 13.19
C GLY A 388 6.10 21.86 14.71
N ILE A 389 6.85 22.84 15.22
CA ILE A 389 6.98 23.01 16.68
C ILE A 389 5.61 23.42 17.24
N PRO A 390 5.03 22.67 18.19
CA PRO A 390 3.76 23.00 18.80
C PRO A 390 3.79 24.37 19.49
N GLU A 391 2.65 25.06 19.52
CA GLU A 391 2.50 26.35 20.23
C GLU A 391 2.91 26.26 21.70
N LEU A 392 2.75 25.07 22.29
CA LEU A 392 3.19 24.71 23.65
C LEU A 392 4.66 25.03 23.93
N PHE A 393 5.54 24.82 22.94
CA PHE A 393 6.99 25.02 23.08
C PHE A 393 7.44 26.41 22.64
N ALA A 394 6.80 26.95 21.60
CA ALA A 394 7.09 28.29 21.09
C ALA A 394 5.85 28.86 20.37
N PRO A 395 5.30 30.00 20.84
CA PRO A 395 4.15 30.64 20.20
C PRO A 395 4.45 30.97 18.73
N ASN A 396 3.51 30.67 17.82
CA ASN A 396 3.62 30.90 16.36
C ASN A 396 4.80 30.20 15.65
N ALA A 397 5.40 29.17 16.26
CA ALA A 397 6.51 28.44 15.65
C ALA A 397 6.06 27.32 14.67
N HIS A 398 4.75 27.05 14.57
CA HIS A 398 4.21 25.99 13.74
C HIS A 398 4.12 26.38 12.25
N TRP A 399 5.27 26.54 11.61
CA TRP A 399 5.40 27.05 10.23
C TRP A 399 4.55 26.26 9.21
N LEU A 400 4.46 24.94 9.38
CA LEU A 400 3.69 24.09 8.47
C LEU A 400 2.18 24.35 8.55
N GLU A 401 1.66 24.64 9.73
CA GLU A 401 0.23 24.94 9.91
C GLU A 401 -0.09 26.28 9.25
N HIS A 402 0.72 27.30 9.48
CA HIS A 402 0.56 28.59 8.82
C HIS A 402 0.60 28.46 7.29
N PHE A 403 1.53 27.66 6.75
CA PHE A 403 1.63 27.39 5.31
C PHE A 403 0.40 26.65 4.76
N LEU A 404 -0.18 25.71 5.51
CA LEU A 404 -1.34 24.92 5.09
C LEU A 404 -2.69 25.56 5.44
N SER A 405 -2.70 26.59 6.29
CA SER A 405 -3.92 27.26 6.76
C SER A 405 -4.88 27.69 5.64
N PRO A 406 -4.44 28.19 4.47
CA PRO A 406 -5.38 28.58 3.41
C PRO A 406 -6.13 27.38 2.80
N ILE A 407 -5.53 26.18 2.85
CA ILE A 407 -6.10 24.95 2.29
C ILE A 407 -7.18 24.38 3.20
N PHE A 408 -7.01 24.55 4.52
CA PHE A 408 -7.90 24.00 5.54
C PHE A 408 -8.84 25.04 6.17
N ALA A 409 -8.73 26.32 5.82
CA ALA A 409 -9.51 27.41 6.40
C ALA A 409 -11.03 27.15 6.40
N LYS A 410 -11.59 26.68 5.27
CA LYS A 410 -13.02 26.33 5.18
C LYS A 410 -13.38 25.20 6.15
N SER A 411 -12.56 24.16 6.25
CA SER A 411 -12.79 23.06 7.21
C SER A 411 -12.68 23.51 8.65
N TYR A 412 -11.72 24.38 8.99
CA TYR A 412 -11.56 24.90 10.35
C TYR A 412 -12.70 25.82 10.79
N GLN A 413 -13.35 26.53 9.85
CA GLN A 413 -14.55 27.31 10.15
C GLN A 413 -15.78 26.44 10.43
N ILE A 414 -15.86 25.26 9.83
CA ILE A 414 -16.98 24.33 10.00
C ILE A 414 -16.81 23.47 11.27
N LYS A 415 -15.56 23.15 11.62
CA LYS A 415 -15.23 22.29 12.76
C LYS A 415 -15.35 23.03 14.08
N GLU A 416 -15.95 22.40 15.09
CA GLU A 416 -15.87 22.90 16.46
C GLU A 416 -14.41 22.83 16.96
N ALA A 417 -13.87 23.96 17.40
CA ALA A 417 -12.54 24.04 17.96
C ALA A 417 -12.52 23.39 19.35
N HIS A 418 -12.00 22.16 19.43
CA HIS A 418 -11.70 21.53 20.71
C HIS A 418 -10.29 21.94 21.15
N HIS A 419 -10.20 23.01 21.93
CA HIS A 419 -8.95 23.40 22.57
C HIS A 419 -8.67 22.47 23.76
N ILE A 420 -7.51 21.82 23.73
CA ILE A 420 -6.98 21.09 24.89
C ILE A 420 -6.19 22.10 25.73
N ASP A 421 -6.41 22.10 27.04
CA ASP A 421 -5.60 22.92 27.94
C ASP A 421 -4.13 22.49 27.90
N HIS A 422 -3.21 23.46 27.93
CA HIS A 422 -1.77 23.19 27.83
C HIS A 422 -1.27 22.23 28.93
N SER A 423 -1.87 22.23 30.12
CA SER A 423 -1.51 21.26 31.17
C SER A 423 -1.85 19.82 30.78
N THR A 424 -2.98 19.62 30.09
CA THR A 424 -3.40 18.31 29.61
C THR A 424 -2.53 17.86 28.45
N GLU A 425 -2.14 18.78 27.56
CA GLU A 425 -1.25 18.52 26.44
C GLU A 425 0.12 17.98 26.92
N TRP A 426 0.71 18.60 27.95
CA TRP A 426 1.94 18.11 28.59
C TRP A 426 1.81 16.71 29.17
N ILE A 427 0.67 16.41 29.82
CA ILE A 427 0.43 15.10 30.43
C ILE A 427 0.33 14.02 29.35
N ILE A 428 -0.48 14.23 28.31
CA ILE A 428 -0.67 13.23 27.25
C ILE A 428 0.62 12.98 26.45
N MET A 429 1.36 14.05 26.17
CA MET A 429 2.68 14.02 25.53
C MET A 429 3.69 13.26 26.40
N GLY A 430 3.78 13.61 27.68
CA GLY A 430 4.67 12.96 28.65
C GLY A 430 4.39 11.45 28.78
N VAL A 431 3.12 11.05 28.86
CA VAL A 431 2.74 9.63 28.93
C VAL A 431 3.15 8.87 27.66
N SER A 432 2.91 9.44 26.47
CA SER A 432 3.30 8.86 25.18
C SER A 432 4.82 8.67 25.09
N VAL A 433 5.59 9.73 25.36
CA VAL A 433 7.05 9.73 25.26
C VAL A 433 7.71 8.82 26.29
N VAL A 434 7.31 8.90 27.56
CA VAL A 434 7.90 8.07 28.63
C VAL A 434 7.59 6.61 28.36
N GLY A 435 6.35 6.28 27.99
CA GLY A 435 5.97 4.93 27.64
C GLY A 435 6.76 4.39 26.45
N ALA A 436 6.86 5.16 25.35
CA ALA A 436 7.61 4.74 24.16
C ALA A 436 9.11 4.56 24.46
N SER A 437 9.69 5.44 25.29
CA SER A 437 11.09 5.35 25.71
C SER A 437 11.35 4.11 26.56
N ILE A 438 10.47 3.81 27.52
CA ILE A 438 10.55 2.58 28.33
C ILE A 438 10.46 1.34 27.42
N ALA A 439 9.48 1.30 26.51
CA ALA A 439 9.32 0.18 25.57
C ALA A 439 10.55 -0.01 24.67
N ALA A 440 11.12 1.08 24.16
CA ALA A 440 12.34 1.08 23.35
C ALA A 440 13.54 0.52 24.11
N ILE A 441 13.79 1.01 25.34
CA ILE A 441 14.90 0.58 26.18
C ILE A 441 14.74 -0.90 26.57
N LEU A 442 13.55 -1.30 27.03
CA LEU A 442 13.27 -2.69 27.41
C LEU A 442 13.45 -3.64 26.22
N ALA A 443 12.95 -3.28 25.04
CA ALA A 443 13.15 -4.07 23.83
C ALA A 443 14.64 -4.17 23.47
N ALA A 444 15.36 -3.05 23.46
CA ALA A 444 16.80 -3.04 23.14
C ALA A 444 17.61 -3.93 24.09
N VAL A 445 17.37 -3.84 25.40
CA VAL A 445 18.07 -4.65 26.41
C VAL A 445 17.70 -6.13 26.27
N LYS A 446 16.41 -6.45 26.10
CA LYS A 446 15.94 -7.83 25.95
C LYS A 446 16.55 -8.49 24.72
N PHE A 447 16.40 -7.88 23.54
CA PHE A 447 16.76 -8.51 22.26
C PHE A 447 18.25 -8.46 21.95
N SER A 448 19.01 -7.55 22.57
CA SER A 448 20.48 -7.57 22.48
C SER A 448 21.12 -8.75 23.24
N ARG A 449 20.46 -9.24 24.30
CA ARG A 449 20.93 -10.37 25.12
C ARG A 449 20.32 -11.70 24.70
N LYS A 450 19.01 -11.73 24.45
CA LYS A 450 18.24 -12.93 24.13
C LYS A 450 17.31 -12.64 22.95
N PRO A 451 17.82 -12.66 21.70
CA PRO A 451 16.98 -12.52 20.51
C PRO A 451 16.01 -13.70 20.38
N ASP A 452 14.85 -13.46 19.76
CA ASP A 452 13.87 -14.50 19.46
C ASP A 452 14.35 -15.31 18.25
N LEU A 453 15.11 -16.38 18.49
CA LEU A 453 15.64 -17.27 17.43
C LEU A 453 14.73 -18.45 17.13
N GLU A 454 14.03 -18.94 18.14
CA GLU A 454 13.15 -20.10 18.05
C GLU A 454 11.85 -19.78 17.29
N PRO A 455 11.25 -20.77 16.59
CA PRO A 455 9.94 -20.62 15.98
C PRO A 455 8.89 -20.21 17.02
N ALA A 456 8.02 -19.27 16.66
CA ALA A 456 7.01 -18.81 17.60
C ALA A 456 5.95 -19.90 17.85
N THR A 457 5.48 -20.01 19.10
CA THR A 457 4.41 -20.93 19.51
C THR A 457 3.20 -20.15 20.04
N GLY A 458 2.03 -20.80 20.09
CA GLY A 458 0.78 -20.19 20.57
C GLY A 458 0.39 -18.92 19.81
N LEU A 459 0.09 -17.84 20.55
CA LEU A 459 -0.23 -16.53 19.98
C LEU A 459 0.91 -15.96 19.13
N GLY A 460 2.18 -16.25 19.48
CA GLY A 460 3.32 -15.79 18.70
C GLY A 460 3.29 -16.31 17.26
N LYS A 461 2.87 -17.57 17.07
CA LYS A 461 2.72 -18.18 15.74
C LYS A 461 1.61 -17.51 14.92
N VAL A 462 0.52 -17.12 15.56
CA VAL A 462 -0.58 -16.41 14.91
C VAL A 462 -0.12 -15.03 14.41
N LEU A 463 0.66 -14.31 15.23
CA LEU A 463 1.23 -13.02 14.85
C LEU A 463 2.29 -13.15 13.75
N GLU A 464 3.15 -14.16 13.83
CA GLU A 464 4.14 -14.47 12.78
C GLU A 464 3.46 -14.79 11.44
N ASN A 465 2.35 -15.55 11.48
CA ASN A 465 1.50 -15.85 10.31
C ASN A 465 0.45 -14.77 10.02
N LYS A 466 0.68 -13.52 10.42
CA LYS A 466 -0.09 -12.35 9.96
C LYS A 466 -1.60 -12.46 10.26
N TRP A 467 -1.98 -13.08 11.38
CA TRP A 467 -3.37 -13.40 11.76
C TRP A 467 -4.12 -14.31 10.79
N TYR A 468 -3.42 -14.98 9.88
CA TYR A 468 -4.00 -15.83 8.83
C TYR A 468 -5.00 -15.11 7.89
N VAL A 469 -4.89 -13.79 7.76
CA VAL A 469 -5.79 -12.99 6.90
C VAL A 469 -5.57 -13.31 5.43
N ASP A 470 -4.33 -13.59 5.03
CA ASP A 470 -4.01 -14.00 3.67
C ASP A 470 -4.72 -15.30 3.27
N GLU A 471 -4.69 -16.30 4.16
CA GLU A 471 -5.34 -17.60 4.00
C GLU A 471 -6.86 -17.46 4.03
N LEU A 472 -7.38 -16.54 4.85
CA LEU A 472 -8.79 -16.20 4.90
C LEU A 472 -9.26 -15.63 3.55
N TYR A 473 -8.54 -14.66 2.98
CA TYR A 473 -8.86 -14.08 1.67
C TYR A 473 -8.72 -15.09 0.55
N ASP A 474 -7.69 -15.95 0.59
CA ASP A 474 -7.53 -17.03 -0.38
C ASP A 474 -8.73 -17.98 -0.36
N ARG A 475 -9.20 -18.36 0.83
CA ARG A 475 -10.29 -19.31 1.01
C ARG A 475 -11.67 -18.74 0.70
N ILE A 476 -11.95 -17.51 1.14
CA ILE A 476 -13.29 -16.91 1.04
C ILE A 476 -13.50 -16.17 -0.29
N ILE A 477 -12.44 -15.57 -0.86
CA ILE A 477 -12.56 -14.73 -2.05
C ILE A 477 -11.92 -15.42 -3.25
N VAL A 478 -10.64 -15.76 -3.17
CA VAL A 478 -9.85 -16.18 -4.34
C VAL A 478 -10.33 -17.53 -4.88
N LYS A 479 -10.41 -18.57 -4.04
CA LYS A 479 -10.84 -19.92 -4.46
C LYS A 479 -12.25 -19.94 -5.05
N PRO A 480 -13.27 -19.29 -4.45
CA PRO A 480 -14.59 -19.20 -5.04
C PRO A 480 -14.60 -18.48 -6.40
N VAL A 481 -13.85 -17.38 -6.55
CA VAL A 481 -13.75 -16.68 -7.85
C VAL A 481 -13.12 -17.58 -8.91
N TYR A 482 -12.06 -18.32 -8.60
CA TYR A 482 -11.49 -19.30 -9.52
C TYR A 482 -12.45 -20.46 -9.84
N ALA A 483 -13.23 -20.92 -8.86
CA ALA A 483 -14.23 -21.96 -9.08
C ALA A 483 -15.34 -21.49 -10.03
N ILE A 484 -15.81 -20.24 -9.85
CA ILE A 484 -16.77 -19.59 -10.75
C ILE A 484 -16.17 -19.48 -12.16
N GLY A 485 -14.94 -18.98 -12.30
CA GLY A 485 -14.26 -18.89 -13.60
C GLY A 485 -14.10 -20.25 -14.29
N LYS A 486 -13.78 -21.29 -13.52
CA LYS A 486 -13.69 -22.67 -14.02
C LYS A 486 -15.06 -23.19 -14.45
N PHE A 487 -16.12 -22.89 -13.72
CA PHE A 487 -17.49 -23.24 -14.08
C PHE A 487 -17.90 -22.59 -15.42
N PHE A 488 -17.71 -21.28 -15.57
CA PHE A 488 -18.02 -20.58 -16.83
C PHE A 488 -17.24 -21.16 -18.01
N ASN A 489 -15.94 -21.43 -17.84
CA ASN A 489 -15.12 -22.02 -18.90
C ASN A 489 -15.54 -23.45 -19.25
N GLN A 490 -15.83 -24.29 -18.26
CA GLN A 490 -16.11 -25.72 -18.52
C GLN A 490 -17.55 -25.96 -18.93
N ALA A 491 -18.52 -25.39 -18.22
CA ALA A 491 -19.93 -25.64 -18.44
C ALA A 491 -20.50 -24.80 -19.59
N ILE A 492 -20.15 -23.51 -19.66
CA ILE A 492 -20.72 -22.59 -20.64
C ILE A 492 -19.88 -22.57 -21.91
N GLU A 493 -18.60 -22.21 -21.82
CA GLU A 493 -17.76 -22.08 -23.03
C GLU A 493 -17.58 -23.44 -23.73
N LYS A 494 -16.96 -24.41 -23.05
CA LYS A 494 -16.68 -25.71 -23.65
C LYS A 494 -17.92 -26.62 -23.77
N GLY A 495 -18.77 -26.58 -22.74
CA GLY A 495 -19.91 -27.49 -22.61
C GLY A 495 -21.12 -27.09 -23.45
N LEU A 496 -21.41 -25.80 -23.57
CA LEU A 496 -22.58 -25.31 -24.30
C LEU A 496 -22.18 -24.70 -25.65
N ILE A 497 -21.31 -23.69 -25.65
CA ILE A 497 -20.98 -22.90 -26.84
C ILE A 497 -20.19 -23.74 -27.85
N ASP A 498 -19.01 -24.23 -27.47
CA ASP A 498 -18.16 -25.05 -28.34
C ASP A 498 -18.88 -26.34 -28.76
N TRP A 499 -19.62 -26.97 -27.85
CA TRP A 499 -20.36 -28.19 -28.19
C TRP A 499 -21.42 -27.91 -29.26
N THR A 500 -22.15 -26.80 -29.17
CA THR A 500 -23.19 -26.43 -30.14
C THR A 500 -22.57 -26.11 -31.49
N VAL A 501 -21.53 -25.28 -31.53
CA VAL A 501 -20.84 -24.88 -32.77
C VAL A 501 -20.22 -26.10 -33.46
N ASN A 502 -19.45 -26.91 -32.72
CA ASN A 502 -18.86 -28.14 -33.26
C ASN A 502 -19.92 -29.22 -33.55
N GLY A 503 -21.07 -29.15 -32.89
CA GLY A 503 -22.22 -30.02 -33.13
C GLY A 503 -22.80 -29.83 -34.51
N VAL A 504 -22.99 -28.57 -34.94
CA VAL A 504 -23.44 -28.23 -36.30
C VAL A 504 -22.47 -28.79 -37.35
N GLY A 505 -21.17 -28.56 -37.17
CA GLY A 505 -20.14 -29.09 -38.08
C GLY A 505 -20.18 -30.63 -38.16
N ARG A 506 -20.30 -31.31 -37.02
CA ARG A 506 -20.43 -32.77 -36.95
C ARG A 506 -21.71 -33.27 -37.63
N LEU A 507 -22.83 -32.58 -37.48
CA LEU A 507 -24.09 -32.93 -38.15
C LEU A 507 -23.97 -32.81 -39.67
N VAL A 508 -23.36 -31.75 -40.18
CA VAL A 508 -23.14 -31.56 -41.63
C VAL A 508 -22.20 -32.63 -42.18
N GLN A 509 -21.08 -32.90 -41.50
CA GLN A 509 -20.13 -33.95 -41.90
C GLN A 509 -20.79 -35.34 -41.89
N TYR A 510 -21.57 -35.63 -40.86
CA TYR A 510 -22.33 -36.87 -40.76
C TYR A 510 -23.35 -37.00 -41.89
N GLY A 511 -24.16 -35.97 -42.13
CA GLY A 511 -25.12 -35.94 -43.23
C GLY A 511 -24.46 -36.12 -44.59
N SER A 512 -23.31 -35.46 -44.82
CA SER A 512 -22.52 -35.61 -46.04
C SER A 512 -21.99 -37.03 -46.23
N ARG A 513 -21.56 -37.69 -45.13
CA ARG A 513 -21.10 -39.09 -45.16
C ARG A 513 -22.22 -40.05 -45.51
N GLN A 514 -23.43 -39.83 -44.99
CA GLN A 514 -24.60 -40.63 -45.34
C GLN A 514 -25.01 -40.43 -46.80
N MET A 515 -25.07 -39.18 -47.28
CA MET A 515 -25.37 -38.89 -48.69
C MET A 515 -24.34 -39.51 -49.65
N ARG A 516 -23.06 -39.58 -49.26
CA ARG A 516 -22.02 -40.20 -50.07
C ARG A 516 -22.32 -41.67 -50.39
N TRP A 517 -22.95 -42.41 -49.49
CA TRP A 517 -23.31 -43.81 -49.72
C TRP A 517 -24.41 -44.01 -50.77
N MET A 518 -25.14 -42.96 -51.14
CA MET A 518 -26.09 -43.02 -52.26
C MET A 518 -25.39 -43.15 -53.61
N GLN A 519 -24.08 -42.83 -53.70
CA GLN A 519 -23.29 -43.02 -54.91
C GLN A 519 -22.43 -44.29 -54.81
N SER A 520 -23.03 -45.45 -55.13
CA SER A 520 -22.38 -46.77 -55.04
C SER A 520 -21.62 -47.21 -56.31
N GLY A 521 -21.71 -46.45 -57.41
CA GLY A 521 -21.15 -46.80 -58.72
C GLY A 521 -21.95 -47.85 -59.50
N GLN A 522 -23.03 -48.39 -58.92
CA GLN A 522 -23.86 -49.41 -59.55
C GLN A 522 -24.95 -48.76 -60.42
N VAL A 523 -24.82 -48.88 -61.74
CA VAL A 523 -25.72 -48.24 -62.72
C VAL A 523 -27.19 -48.61 -62.51
N GLY A 524 -27.49 -49.86 -62.15
CA GLY A 524 -28.85 -50.31 -61.88
C GLY A 524 -29.54 -49.55 -60.74
N SER A 525 -28.80 -49.23 -59.68
CA SER A 525 -29.32 -48.43 -58.55
C SER A 525 -29.63 -46.99 -58.96
N TYR A 526 -28.85 -46.41 -59.89
CA TYR A 526 -29.10 -45.07 -60.42
C TYR A 526 -30.34 -45.01 -61.31
N VAL A 527 -30.55 -46.03 -62.16
CA VAL A 527 -31.77 -46.14 -62.97
C VAL A 527 -33.00 -46.26 -62.07
N LEU A 528 -32.94 -47.10 -61.03
CA LEU A 528 -34.03 -47.23 -60.05
C LEU A 528 -34.34 -45.89 -59.36
N LEU A 529 -33.31 -45.18 -58.88
CA LEU A 529 -33.48 -43.86 -58.25
C LEU A 529 -34.08 -42.83 -59.21
N MET A 530 -33.70 -42.86 -60.49
CA MET A 530 -34.25 -41.98 -61.51
C MET A 530 -35.73 -42.27 -61.78
N VAL A 531 -36.12 -43.54 -61.92
CA VAL A 531 -37.53 -43.93 -62.10
C VAL A 531 -38.35 -43.55 -60.87
N LEU A 532 -37.85 -43.83 -59.67
CA LEU A 532 -38.49 -43.38 -58.42
C LEU A 532 -38.61 -41.85 -58.37
N GLY A 533 -37.57 -41.12 -58.77
CA GLY A 533 -37.58 -39.67 -58.87
C GLY A 533 -38.63 -39.15 -59.84
N MET A 534 -38.78 -39.76 -61.03
CA MET A 534 -39.82 -39.43 -61.99
C MET A 534 -41.22 -39.73 -61.45
N LEU A 535 -41.41 -40.90 -60.82
CA LEU A 535 -42.69 -41.25 -60.19
C LEU A 535 -43.05 -40.25 -59.09
N ILE A 536 -42.11 -39.91 -58.20
CA ILE A 536 -42.31 -38.90 -57.16
C ILE A 536 -42.63 -37.54 -57.79
N PHE A 537 -41.90 -37.14 -58.83
CA PHE A 537 -42.15 -35.88 -59.54
C PHE A 537 -43.54 -35.85 -60.17
N PHE A 538 -43.97 -36.93 -60.83
CA PHE A 538 -45.33 -37.05 -61.38
C PHE A 538 -46.38 -37.04 -60.28
N VAL A 539 -46.17 -37.76 -59.17
CA VAL A 539 -47.10 -37.76 -58.03
C VAL A 539 -47.21 -36.35 -57.46
N ILE A 540 -46.10 -35.65 -57.25
CA ILE A 540 -46.11 -34.24 -56.78
C ILE A 540 -46.83 -33.35 -57.81
N GLN A 541 -46.53 -33.50 -59.10
CA GLN A 541 -47.09 -32.64 -60.15
C GLN A 541 -48.59 -32.88 -60.38
N PHE A 542 -49.09 -34.12 -60.24
CA PHE A 542 -50.50 -34.44 -60.45
C PHE A 542 -51.36 -34.29 -59.19
N PHE A 543 -50.80 -34.54 -58.01
CA PHE A 543 -51.57 -34.57 -56.76
C PHE A 543 -51.28 -33.41 -55.80
N ILE A 544 -50.10 -32.80 -55.85
CA ILE A 544 -49.70 -31.74 -54.91
C ILE A 544 -49.68 -30.36 -55.58
N LYS A 545 -49.23 -30.26 -56.84
CA LYS A 545 -49.39 -29.07 -57.66
C LYS A 545 -50.73 -29.11 -58.40
N LYS A 546 -51.76 -28.54 -57.77
CA LYS A 546 -52.88 -27.96 -58.49
C LYS A 546 -52.62 -26.47 -58.72
#